data_AF-A0A9P4MM73-F1
#
_entry.id   AF-A0A9P4MM73-F1
#
_cell.length_a   1.000
_cell.length_b   1.000
_cell.length_c   1.000
_cell.angle_alpha   90.00
_cell.angle_beta   90.00
_cell.angle_gamma   90.00
#
_symmetry.space_group_name_H-M   'P 1'
#
loop_
_entity.id
_entity.type
_entity.pdbx_description
1 polymer ?
#
loop_
_entity_poly.entity_id
_entity_poly.type
_entity_poly.pdbx_seq_one_letter_code
_entity_poly.pdbx_strand_id
1 'polypeptide(L)'
;MSPVSTTANALGETIPHMQEKDLPGNANWVVQKYGGTSLGKFPVNIAQDIILTSSRPGLKNHRIAIVCSARSTYTKSEGTTNRLLRAAREAEKSSSRKYEDIIRIIRDDHLAAGRDTIANASIREIYEVAVTEECDSLVKICESAQHLGEVSTRTEDKIIAKGEKLSCQYMAALLKDKGVDAAYVDLSDIISFDTGSTLDEDFYFKLAHALAKAVYDCGAAVPVITGYFGNVPGGLLSQVGRGYTDLCAALVAVGLKARELQIWKEVDGIFTADPRKVPTARLLESVTPSEAAELTFYGSEVIHPFTMDQVIRAAIPIRIKNVMNPRGTGTIILPDPVSDMAYKKPGLYRNHSRYHVSATSDSSFLALSNGAPKPFSRTPKRPTAVTIKRGITVLNVHSKKRTRAHGFLMSIFSTLDKHKLSVDLISSSEVHVSMALHSEIALLSQAEPDSEEMKIESAALKGAVDDLGRWGDVDLVPSMAIISLVGRELRSMVGISGRFLGVLGEEGINIEMISQGASEINISCVIDEAEANRALNVVHTNLFTFLD
;
A
#
# COMPACT_ATOMS: atom_id res chain seq x y z
N MET A 1 54.65 31.95 -40.94
CA MET A 1 55.50 30.77 -40.70
C MET A 1 54.67 29.77 -39.91
N SER A 2 54.41 28.60 -40.50
CA SER A 2 53.72 27.43 -39.95
C SER A 2 54.54 26.73 -38.83
N PRO A 3 54.09 25.64 -38.17
CA PRO A 3 52.73 25.11 -37.97
C PRO A 3 52.41 24.62 -36.52
N VAL A 4 51.17 24.16 -36.37
CA VAL A 4 50.51 23.30 -35.37
C VAL A 4 51.37 22.18 -34.73
N SER A 5 51.18 21.96 -33.42
CA SER A 5 51.35 20.65 -32.77
C SER A 5 50.21 20.34 -31.79
N THR A 6 49.50 19.25 -32.05
CA THR A 6 48.50 18.57 -31.20
C THR A 6 49.12 17.89 -29.98
N THR A 7 48.49 18.01 -28.80
CA THR A 7 48.36 16.93 -27.80
C THR A 7 47.20 17.18 -26.81
N ALA A 8 46.27 16.22 -26.81
CA ALA A 8 45.37 15.74 -25.75
C ALA A 8 45.18 16.56 -24.44
N ASN A 9 43.95 17.00 -24.18
CA ASN A 9 43.48 17.35 -22.84
C ASN A 9 42.92 16.11 -22.13
N ALA A 10 43.65 15.65 -21.11
CA ALA A 10 43.21 14.70 -20.11
C ALA A 10 42.68 15.46 -18.87
N LEU A 11 41.57 14.96 -18.34
CA LEU A 11 41.21 14.85 -16.91
C LEU A 11 41.77 15.89 -15.93
N GLY A 12 40.84 16.59 -15.27
CA GLY A 12 40.99 16.94 -13.85
C GLY A 12 40.89 18.44 -13.56
N GLU A 13 39.67 18.92 -13.33
CA GLU A 13 39.44 19.98 -12.34
C GLU A 13 38.17 19.63 -11.54
N THR A 14 38.43 19.03 -10.37
CA THR A 14 37.52 18.86 -9.25
C THR A 14 37.06 20.22 -8.75
N ILE A 15 35.74 20.41 -8.65
CA ILE A 15 35.16 21.64 -8.08
C ILE A 15 35.42 21.65 -6.55
N PRO A 16 35.88 22.78 -5.96
CA PRO A 16 36.31 22.83 -4.56
C PRO A 16 35.17 22.80 -3.52
N HIS A 17 35.50 22.21 -2.39
CA HIS A 17 34.67 21.73 -1.28
C HIS A 17 34.03 22.79 -0.34
N MET A 18 33.64 23.99 -0.80
CA MET A 18 33.17 25.07 0.09
C MET A 18 31.91 25.85 -0.36
N GLN A 19 30.93 25.19 -0.98
CA GLN A 19 29.56 25.73 -1.15
C GLN A 19 28.45 24.78 -0.64
N GLU A 20 28.74 23.97 0.38
CA GLU A 20 27.74 23.19 1.13
C GLU A 20 27.33 23.86 2.45
N LYS A 21 27.60 25.16 2.62
CA LYS A 21 27.00 25.95 3.71
C LYS A 21 25.48 26.16 3.55
N ASP A 22 24.87 25.63 2.48
CA ASP A 22 23.45 25.73 2.11
C ASP A 22 22.64 24.41 2.30
N LEU A 23 23.10 23.46 3.10
CA LEU A 23 22.30 22.29 3.51
C LEU A 23 21.90 22.45 4.99
N PRO A 24 20.69 22.98 5.25
CA PRO A 24 19.61 22.15 5.80
C PRO A 24 18.22 22.50 5.23
N GLY A 25 17.38 21.49 4.95
CA GLY A 25 15.95 21.71 4.62
C GLY A 25 15.61 22.28 3.23
N ASN A 26 16.56 22.27 2.28
CA ASN A 26 16.36 22.56 0.86
C ASN A 26 17.02 21.52 -0.07
N ALA A 27 17.36 20.34 0.47
CA ALA A 27 17.85 19.22 -0.32
C ALA A 27 16.69 18.60 -1.10
N ASN A 28 16.80 18.63 -2.42
CA ASN A 28 15.77 18.14 -3.33
C ASN A 28 15.73 16.59 -3.33
N TRP A 29 15.19 16.00 -2.26
CA TRP A 29 15.15 14.54 -2.07
C TRP A 29 13.97 13.89 -2.79
N VAL A 30 14.23 12.70 -3.32
CA VAL A 30 13.21 11.74 -3.79
C VAL A 30 13.39 10.46 -3.00
N VAL A 31 12.36 10.07 -2.24
CA VAL A 31 12.36 8.79 -1.51
C VAL A 31 11.75 7.73 -2.41
N GLN A 32 12.44 6.60 -2.59
CA GLN A 32 12.01 5.51 -3.47
C GLN A 32 11.80 4.24 -2.65
N LYS A 33 10.58 3.73 -2.65
CA LYS A 33 10.25 2.45 -2.01
C LYS A 33 10.16 1.34 -3.03
N TYR A 34 10.81 0.21 -2.77
CA TYR A 34 10.73 -0.99 -3.61
C TYR A 34 10.07 -2.16 -2.87
N GLY A 35 9.09 -2.77 -3.52
CA GLY A 35 8.42 -3.98 -2.99
C GLY A 35 9.29 -5.23 -3.09
N GLY A 36 8.97 -6.24 -2.28
CA GLY A 36 9.76 -7.48 -2.20
C GLY A 36 9.85 -8.25 -3.52
N THR A 37 8.76 -8.31 -4.29
CA THR A 37 8.74 -8.99 -5.59
C THR A 37 9.54 -8.22 -6.65
N SER A 38 9.53 -6.88 -6.58
CA SER A 38 10.36 -6.03 -7.43
C SER A 38 11.85 -6.25 -7.17
N LEU A 39 12.25 -6.36 -5.90
CA LEU A 39 13.62 -6.64 -5.47
C LEU A 39 14.06 -8.08 -5.80
N GLY A 40 13.12 -9.02 -5.90
CA GLY A 40 13.43 -10.39 -6.29
C GLY A 40 13.59 -10.58 -7.79
N LYS A 41 12.70 -9.99 -8.59
CA LYS A 41 12.64 -10.22 -10.05
C LYS A 41 13.44 -9.21 -10.88
N PHE A 42 13.51 -7.95 -10.44
CA PHE A 42 14.08 -6.85 -11.22
C PHE A 42 15.20 -6.07 -10.51
N PRO A 43 16.08 -6.70 -9.68
CA PRO A 43 17.08 -5.95 -8.92
C PRO A 43 18.09 -5.21 -9.81
N VAL A 44 18.47 -5.81 -10.95
CA VAL A 44 19.43 -5.21 -11.90
C VAL A 44 18.81 -3.99 -12.60
N ASN A 45 17.55 -4.08 -13.04
CA ASN A 45 16.82 -2.95 -13.62
C ASN A 45 16.69 -1.79 -12.63
N ILE A 46 16.42 -2.11 -11.34
CA ILE A 46 16.37 -1.10 -10.29
C ILE A 46 17.71 -0.38 -10.14
N ALA A 47 18.81 -1.13 -10.04
CA ALA A 47 20.14 -0.54 -9.89
C ALA A 47 20.58 0.28 -11.12
N GLN A 48 20.38 -0.24 -12.33
CA GLN A 48 20.92 0.35 -13.57
C GLN A 48 19.97 1.37 -14.21
N ASP A 49 18.70 1.00 -14.42
CA ASP A 49 17.78 1.82 -15.21
C ASP A 49 17.15 2.93 -14.37
N ILE A 50 16.95 2.68 -13.08
CA ILE A 50 16.26 3.62 -12.17
C ILE A 50 17.26 4.44 -11.37
N ILE A 51 18.08 3.78 -10.54
CA ILE A 51 18.93 4.45 -9.56
C ILE A 51 20.12 5.10 -10.25
N LEU A 52 20.93 4.35 -11.01
CA LEU A 52 22.10 4.91 -11.70
C LEU A 52 21.74 6.06 -12.66
N THR A 53 20.65 5.93 -13.43
CA THR A 53 20.16 7.01 -14.29
C THR A 53 19.76 8.26 -13.50
N SER A 54 19.23 8.07 -12.29
CA SER A 54 18.75 9.17 -11.46
C SER A 54 19.82 9.74 -10.52
N SER A 55 20.91 9.02 -10.25
CA SER A 55 22.02 9.44 -9.38
C SER A 55 23.21 10.04 -10.14
N ARG A 56 23.24 9.97 -11.48
CA ARG A 56 24.32 10.57 -12.29
C ARG A 56 24.33 12.11 -12.18
N PRO A 57 25.49 12.73 -11.88
CA PRO A 57 25.64 14.18 -11.88
C PRO A 57 25.28 14.76 -13.26
N GLY A 58 24.35 15.71 -13.29
CA GLY A 58 23.97 16.44 -14.52
C GLY A 58 22.68 16.00 -15.23
N LEU A 59 22.05 14.88 -14.85
CA LEU A 59 20.76 14.47 -15.44
C LEU A 59 19.53 14.83 -14.59
N LYS A 60 19.65 14.82 -13.25
CA LYS A 60 18.57 15.21 -12.33
C LYS A 60 19.16 15.88 -11.09
N ASN A 61 18.71 17.09 -10.76
CA ASN A 61 19.14 17.86 -9.58
C ASN A 61 18.52 17.35 -8.26
N HIS A 62 18.52 16.04 -8.01
CA HIS A 62 17.82 15.44 -6.85
C HIS A 62 18.65 14.35 -6.18
N ARG A 63 18.60 14.28 -4.84
CA ARG A 63 19.16 13.18 -4.06
C ARG A 63 18.14 12.06 -3.89
N ILE A 64 18.60 10.82 -3.76
CA ILE A 64 17.72 9.64 -3.67
C ILE A 64 17.95 8.93 -2.35
N ALA A 65 16.87 8.59 -1.65
CA ALA A 65 16.89 7.67 -0.53
C ALA A 65 16.06 6.43 -0.87
N ILE A 66 16.60 5.24 -0.63
CA ILE A 66 15.98 3.97 -1.04
C ILE A 66 15.45 3.26 0.20
N VAL A 67 14.20 2.80 0.15
CA VAL A 67 13.59 1.99 1.21
C VAL A 67 13.18 0.64 0.63
N CYS A 68 13.68 -0.45 1.20
CA CYS A 68 13.46 -1.80 0.68
C CYS A 68 12.58 -2.63 1.61
N SER A 69 11.62 -3.36 1.03
CA SER A 69 10.95 -4.49 1.69
C SER A 69 11.82 -5.74 1.63
N ALA A 70 11.49 -6.77 2.41
CA ALA A 70 12.12 -8.08 2.30
C ALA A 70 11.91 -8.69 0.89
N ARG A 71 12.93 -9.37 0.37
CA ARG A 71 12.92 -9.92 -0.99
C ARG A 71 11.88 -11.04 -1.16
N SER A 72 11.33 -11.16 -2.37
CA SER A 72 10.52 -12.31 -2.78
C SER A 72 10.76 -12.67 -4.25
N THR A 73 11.16 -13.91 -4.49
CA THR A 73 11.56 -14.40 -5.83
C THR A 73 10.36 -14.61 -6.77
N TYR A 74 9.27 -15.20 -6.28
CA TYR A 74 8.12 -15.59 -7.13
C TYR A 74 6.84 -14.81 -6.78
N THR A 75 6.30 -15.08 -5.59
CA THR A 75 5.00 -14.57 -5.13
C THR A 75 5.11 -13.94 -3.75
N LYS A 76 4.23 -13.00 -3.43
CA LYS A 76 4.20 -12.40 -2.07
C LYS A 76 4.03 -13.48 -0.99
N SER A 77 3.22 -14.51 -1.22
CA SER A 77 2.96 -15.61 -0.27
C SER A 77 4.19 -16.46 0.06
N GLU A 78 5.09 -16.65 -0.90
CA GLU A 78 6.36 -17.38 -0.71
C GLU A 78 7.54 -16.49 -0.31
N GLY A 79 7.30 -15.19 -0.15
CA GLY A 79 8.33 -14.20 0.18
C GLY A 79 9.01 -14.43 1.53
N THR A 80 10.19 -13.81 1.70
CA THR A 80 11.03 -13.98 2.88
C THR A 80 10.29 -13.65 4.18
N THR A 81 9.47 -12.59 4.25
CA THR A 81 8.67 -12.27 5.44
C THR A 81 7.72 -13.41 5.85
N ASN A 82 7.05 -14.07 4.90
CA ASN A 82 6.15 -15.19 5.22
C ASN A 82 6.93 -16.46 5.62
N ARG A 83 8.14 -16.65 5.09
CA ARG A 83 9.06 -17.70 5.57
C ARG A 83 9.51 -17.42 7.00
N LEU A 84 9.88 -16.18 7.32
CA LEU A 84 10.28 -15.75 8.66
C LEU A 84 9.15 -15.90 9.69
N LEU A 85 7.92 -15.53 9.33
CA LEU A 85 6.73 -15.77 10.17
C LEU A 85 6.48 -17.26 10.43
N ARG A 86 6.70 -18.12 9.43
CA ARG A 86 6.63 -19.58 9.62
C ARG A 86 7.76 -20.08 10.51
N ALA A 87 8.97 -19.56 10.35
CA ALA A 87 10.10 -19.89 11.21
C ALA A 87 9.83 -19.50 12.68
N ALA A 88 9.23 -18.33 12.93
CA ALA A 88 8.79 -17.91 14.26
C ALA A 88 7.80 -18.91 14.88
N ARG A 89 6.74 -19.29 14.15
CA ARG A 89 5.75 -20.29 14.61
C ARG A 89 6.34 -21.68 14.85
N GLU A 90 7.34 -22.07 14.07
CA GLU A 90 8.05 -23.34 14.29
C GLU A 90 9.00 -23.25 15.51
N ALA A 91 9.57 -22.07 15.79
CA ALA A 91 10.39 -21.84 16.97
C ALA A 91 9.59 -21.91 18.29
N GLU A 92 8.30 -21.57 18.29
CA GLU A 92 7.42 -21.77 19.45
C GLU A 92 7.27 -23.25 19.86
N LYS A 93 7.46 -24.18 18.91
CA LYS A 93 7.30 -25.61 19.15
C LYS A 93 8.60 -26.18 19.69
N SER A 94 8.62 -26.61 20.96
CA SER A 94 9.82 -27.18 21.60
C SER A 94 10.37 -28.45 20.92
N SER A 95 9.57 -29.13 20.11
CA SER A 95 9.94 -30.37 19.40
C SER A 95 10.38 -30.18 17.93
N SER A 96 10.30 -28.96 17.38
CA SER A 96 10.55 -28.72 15.96
C SER A 96 11.83 -27.90 15.73
N ARG A 97 12.74 -28.38 14.89
CA ARG A 97 13.88 -27.58 14.36
C ARG A 97 13.67 -27.14 12.91
N LYS A 98 12.43 -27.21 12.40
CA LYS A 98 12.10 -26.85 11.01
C LYS A 98 12.41 -25.38 10.68
N TYR A 99 12.53 -24.50 11.68
CA TYR A 99 12.97 -23.12 11.44
C TYR A 99 14.39 -23.06 10.86
N GLU A 100 15.30 -23.98 11.21
CA GLU A 100 16.65 -24.03 10.64
C GLU A 100 16.62 -24.31 9.12
N ASP A 101 15.76 -25.24 8.69
CA ASP A 101 15.57 -25.53 7.27
C ASP A 101 15.00 -24.33 6.52
N ILE A 102 14.04 -23.61 7.11
CA ILE A 102 13.46 -22.40 6.52
C ILE A 102 14.54 -21.31 6.38
N ILE A 103 15.35 -21.10 7.43
CA ILE A 103 16.43 -20.11 7.42
C ILE A 103 17.50 -20.48 6.39
N ARG A 104 17.85 -21.78 6.28
CA ARG A 104 18.78 -22.27 5.25
C ARG A 104 18.27 -21.95 3.84
N ILE A 105 16.98 -22.18 3.57
CA ILE A 105 16.40 -21.84 2.26
C ILE A 105 16.46 -20.33 2.01
N ILE A 106 16.19 -19.49 3.01
CA ILE A 106 16.32 -18.03 2.88
C ILE A 106 17.76 -17.64 2.55
N ARG A 107 18.73 -18.21 3.26
CA ARG A 107 20.15 -17.96 3.06
C ARG A 107 20.57 -18.34 1.64
N ASP A 108 20.30 -19.56 1.23
CA ASP A 108 20.72 -20.10 -0.06
C ASP A 108 20.12 -19.29 -1.23
N ASP A 109 18.86 -18.88 -1.09
CA ASP A 109 18.18 -17.99 -2.05
C ASP A 109 18.89 -16.63 -2.15
N HIS A 110 19.30 -16.01 -1.04
CA HIS A 110 20.02 -14.72 -1.05
C HIS A 110 21.45 -14.84 -1.59
N LEU A 111 22.15 -15.92 -1.28
CA LEU A 111 23.49 -16.20 -1.83
C LEU A 111 23.43 -16.48 -3.33
N ALA A 112 22.41 -17.22 -3.81
CA ALA A 112 22.19 -17.42 -5.25
C ALA A 112 21.97 -16.07 -5.96
N ALA A 113 21.08 -15.21 -5.45
CA ALA A 113 20.82 -13.91 -6.03
C ALA A 113 22.08 -13.02 -6.12
N GLY A 114 22.93 -13.04 -5.08
CA GLY A 114 24.22 -12.34 -5.11
C GLY A 114 25.15 -12.87 -6.19
N ARG A 115 25.29 -14.20 -6.30
CA ARG A 115 26.13 -14.86 -7.31
C ARG A 115 25.68 -14.58 -8.74
N ASP A 116 24.37 -14.50 -8.95
CA ASP A 116 23.79 -14.29 -10.28
C ASP A 116 23.90 -12.84 -10.78
N THR A 117 24.00 -11.86 -9.87
CA THR A 117 23.84 -10.43 -10.22
C THR A 117 25.04 -9.53 -9.91
N ILE A 118 25.86 -9.87 -8.91
CA ILE A 118 27.04 -9.11 -8.50
C ILE A 118 28.27 -9.65 -9.22
N ALA A 119 28.86 -8.84 -10.10
CA ALA A 119 29.99 -9.24 -10.92
C ALA A 119 31.33 -9.13 -10.19
N ASN A 120 31.50 -8.09 -9.36
CA ASN A 120 32.73 -7.85 -8.61
C ASN A 120 32.89 -8.87 -7.47
N ALA A 121 33.95 -9.67 -7.56
CA ALA A 121 34.23 -10.74 -6.60
C ALA A 121 34.41 -10.24 -5.16
N SER A 122 35.09 -9.09 -4.95
CA SER A 122 35.32 -8.55 -3.61
C SER A 122 34.04 -8.04 -2.95
N ILE A 123 33.17 -7.38 -3.72
CA ILE A 123 31.87 -6.91 -3.22
C ILE A 123 30.96 -8.11 -2.91
N ARG A 124 30.99 -9.13 -3.78
CA ARG A 124 30.22 -10.36 -3.59
C ARG A 124 30.65 -11.11 -2.34
N GLU A 125 31.95 -11.26 -2.10
CA GLU A 125 32.45 -11.94 -0.90
C GLU A 125 31.99 -11.23 0.39
N ILE A 126 32.10 -9.90 0.45
CA ILE A 126 31.62 -9.09 1.59
C ILE A 126 30.11 -9.31 1.80
N TYR A 127 29.33 -9.35 0.71
CA TYR A 127 27.90 -9.61 0.77
C TYR A 127 27.56 -11.03 1.27
N GLU A 128 28.24 -12.06 0.75
CA GLU A 128 27.99 -13.45 1.14
C GLU A 128 28.31 -13.71 2.62
N VAL A 129 29.38 -13.09 3.14
CA VAL A 129 29.71 -13.12 4.57
C VAL A 129 28.60 -12.45 5.39
N ALA A 130 28.19 -11.23 5.01
CA ALA A 130 27.15 -10.49 5.73
C ALA A 130 25.80 -11.25 5.77
N VAL A 131 25.41 -11.89 4.66
CA VAL A 131 24.19 -12.72 4.60
C VAL A 131 24.29 -13.91 5.54
N THR A 132 25.45 -14.57 5.58
CA THR A 132 25.67 -15.74 6.44
C THR A 132 25.60 -15.35 7.92
N GLU A 133 26.30 -14.28 8.32
CA GLU A 133 26.27 -13.75 9.69
C GLU A 133 24.84 -13.38 10.13
N GLU A 134 24.07 -12.78 9.24
CA GLU A 134 22.70 -12.34 9.55
C GLU A 134 21.73 -13.51 9.72
N CYS A 135 21.89 -14.56 8.90
CA CYS A 135 21.17 -15.82 9.04
C CYS A 135 21.57 -16.60 10.29
N ASP A 136 22.86 -16.64 10.64
CA ASP A 136 23.35 -17.30 11.86
C ASP A 136 22.83 -16.58 13.11
N SER A 137 22.76 -15.24 13.08
CA SER A 137 22.10 -14.45 14.13
C SER A 137 20.61 -14.78 14.24
N LEU A 138 19.91 -14.96 13.11
CA LEU A 138 18.50 -15.35 13.10
C LEU A 138 18.28 -16.75 13.71
N VAL A 139 19.14 -17.73 13.42
CA VAL A 139 19.08 -19.06 14.05
C VAL A 139 19.16 -18.93 15.57
N LYS A 140 20.12 -18.17 16.09
CA LYS A 140 20.28 -17.95 17.55
C LYS A 140 19.05 -17.30 18.19
N ILE A 141 18.39 -16.38 17.49
CA ILE A 141 17.14 -15.76 17.97
C ILE A 141 16.01 -16.81 18.04
N CYS A 142 15.85 -17.63 17.01
CA CYS A 142 14.86 -18.71 17.00
C CYS A 142 15.14 -19.76 18.08
N GLU A 143 16.40 -20.17 18.25
CA GLU A 143 16.80 -21.07 19.34
C GLU A 143 16.46 -20.48 20.70
N SER A 144 16.75 -19.19 20.93
CA SER A 144 16.44 -18.52 22.20
C SER A 144 14.93 -18.49 22.48
N ALA A 145 14.12 -18.19 21.45
CA ALA A 145 12.66 -18.21 21.56
C ALA A 145 12.13 -19.62 21.87
N GLN A 146 12.72 -20.64 21.25
CA GLN A 146 12.36 -22.04 21.50
C GLN A 146 12.67 -22.48 22.94
N HIS A 147 13.80 -22.04 23.51
CA HIS A 147 14.14 -22.33 24.91
C HIS A 147 13.18 -21.65 25.89
N LEU A 148 12.67 -20.46 25.55
CA LEU A 148 11.67 -19.75 26.34
C LEU A 148 10.26 -20.35 26.19
N GLY A 149 10.01 -21.10 25.10
CA GLY A 149 8.70 -21.68 24.81
C GLY A 149 7.65 -20.65 24.35
N GLU A 150 8.08 -19.44 24.01
CA GLU A 150 7.21 -18.36 23.54
C GLU A 150 7.92 -17.48 22.51
N VAL A 151 7.16 -16.99 21.53
CA VAL A 151 7.59 -15.89 20.65
C VAL A 151 6.78 -14.66 21.02
N SER A 152 7.42 -13.75 21.75
CA SER A 152 6.83 -12.43 22.01
C SER A 152 6.68 -11.63 20.72
N THR A 153 5.75 -10.67 20.68
CA THR A 153 5.60 -9.74 19.54
C THR A 153 6.91 -9.03 19.17
N ARG A 154 7.73 -8.71 20.18
CA ARG A 154 9.06 -8.12 19.99
C ARG A 154 10.04 -9.10 19.32
N THR A 155 9.97 -10.38 19.66
CA THR A 155 10.79 -11.42 19.04
C THR A 155 10.36 -11.65 17.59
N GLU A 156 9.06 -11.68 17.33
CA GLU A 156 8.50 -11.79 15.98
C GLU A 156 8.97 -10.62 15.10
N ASP A 157 8.86 -9.39 15.59
CA ASP A 157 9.31 -8.19 14.88
C ASP A 157 10.81 -8.25 14.55
N LYS A 158 11.66 -8.69 15.49
CA LYS A 158 13.10 -8.90 15.25
C LYS A 158 13.38 -9.97 14.21
N ILE A 159 12.62 -11.06 14.20
CA ILE A 159 12.75 -12.14 13.21
C ILE A 159 12.41 -11.60 11.82
N ILE A 160 11.35 -10.81 11.69
CA ILE A 160 10.90 -10.27 10.41
C ILE A 160 11.86 -9.22 9.86
N ALA A 161 12.41 -8.36 10.73
CA ALA A 161 13.39 -7.34 10.37
C ALA A 161 14.58 -7.91 9.58
N LYS A 162 14.99 -9.15 9.87
CA LYS A 162 16.07 -9.85 9.14
C LYS A 162 15.81 -9.91 7.63
N GLY A 163 14.55 -10.01 7.22
CA GLY A 163 14.16 -10.01 5.82
C GLY A 163 14.50 -8.71 5.10
N GLU A 164 14.20 -7.55 5.69
CA GLU A 164 14.60 -6.26 5.12
C GLU A 164 16.11 -6.07 5.14
N LYS A 165 16.80 -6.47 6.22
CA LYS A 165 18.25 -6.32 6.35
C LYS A 165 18.99 -7.05 5.22
N LEU A 166 18.66 -8.32 4.99
CA LEU A 166 19.21 -9.11 3.89
C LEU A 166 18.96 -8.45 2.53
N SER A 167 17.75 -7.93 2.31
CA SER A 167 17.41 -7.28 1.05
C SER A 167 18.12 -5.93 0.84
N CYS A 168 18.35 -5.17 1.91
CA CYS A 168 19.06 -3.89 1.85
C CYS A 168 20.56 -4.10 1.63
N GLN A 169 21.16 -5.08 2.31
CA GLN A 169 22.56 -5.48 2.08
C GLN A 169 22.77 -5.91 0.62
N TYR A 170 21.84 -6.69 0.06
CA TYR A 170 21.86 -7.09 -1.34
C TYR A 170 21.81 -5.89 -2.29
N MET A 171 20.84 -4.99 -2.10
CA MET A 171 20.71 -3.80 -2.95
C MET A 171 21.91 -2.86 -2.83
N ALA A 172 22.44 -2.64 -1.62
CA ALA A 172 23.62 -1.81 -1.41
C ALA A 172 24.86 -2.41 -2.09
N ALA A 173 25.06 -3.72 -2.01
CA ALA A 173 26.15 -4.41 -2.70
C ALA A 173 26.01 -4.31 -4.23
N LEU A 174 24.80 -4.51 -4.76
CA LEU A 174 24.53 -4.41 -6.19
C LEU A 174 24.75 -2.97 -6.71
N LEU A 175 24.36 -1.95 -5.96
CA LEU A 175 24.61 -0.56 -6.33
C LEU A 175 26.10 -0.23 -6.39
N LYS A 176 26.88 -0.69 -5.40
CA LYS A 176 28.34 -0.55 -5.40
C LYS A 176 28.97 -1.25 -6.60
N ASP A 177 28.50 -2.44 -6.96
CA ASP A 177 28.95 -3.16 -8.17
C ASP A 177 28.69 -2.36 -9.46
N LYS A 178 27.58 -1.60 -9.51
CA LYS A 178 27.26 -0.73 -10.66
C LYS A 178 27.90 0.66 -10.58
N GLY A 179 28.80 0.91 -9.61
CA GLY A 179 29.53 2.17 -9.47
C GLY A 179 28.73 3.29 -8.80
N VAL A 180 27.66 2.97 -8.08
CA VAL A 180 26.91 3.92 -7.24
C VAL A 180 27.40 3.79 -5.80
N ASP A 181 27.87 4.89 -5.22
CA ASP A 181 28.21 4.91 -3.79
C ASP A 181 26.93 4.80 -2.95
N ALA A 182 26.77 3.67 -2.26
CA ALA A 182 25.56 3.31 -1.52
C ALA A 182 25.90 2.90 -0.09
N ALA A 183 25.13 3.41 0.87
CA ALA A 183 25.29 3.12 2.30
C ALA A 183 24.10 2.27 2.79
N TYR A 184 24.39 1.14 3.42
CA TYR A 184 23.37 0.33 4.10
C TYR A 184 22.99 1.02 5.43
N VAL A 185 21.69 1.22 5.66
CA VAL A 185 21.15 1.86 6.86
C VAL A 185 20.14 0.94 7.54
N ASP A 186 20.50 0.48 8.74
CA ASP A 186 19.65 -0.34 9.59
C ASP A 186 18.84 0.54 10.55
N LEU A 187 17.51 0.46 10.47
CA LEU A 187 16.59 1.22 11.33
C LEU A 187 16.01 0.40 12.48
N SER A 188 16.47 -0.84 12.70
CA SER A 188 15.89 -1.71 13.73
C SER A 188 15.91 -1.12 15.14
N ASP A 189 16.87 -0.24 15.45
CA ASP A 189 17.04 0.36 16.77
C ASP A 189 16.87 1.90 16.77
N ILE A 190 16.19 2.45 15.75
CA ILE A 190 16.01 3.91 15.60
C ILE A 190 15.12 4.56 16.68
N ILE A 191 14.23 3.77 17.29
CA ILE A 191 13.34 4.23 18.36
C ILE A 191 14.12 4.13 19.68
N SER A 192 14.90 5.17 19.98
CA SER A 192 15.65 5.32 21.25
C SER A 192 15.06 6.37 22.19
N PHE A 193 13.94 6.98 21.80
CA PHE A 193 13.24 8.00 22.57
C PHE A 193 12.08 7.40 23.36
N ASP A 194 11.62 8.11 24.39
CA ASP A 194 10.50 7.65 25.21
C ASP A 194 9.22 7.56 24.38
N THR A 195 8.66 6.36 24.33
CA THR A 195 7.42 6.05 23.62
C THR A 195 6.32 5.92 24.65
N GLY A 196 5.30 6.80 24.58
CA GLY A 196 4.08 6.61 25.35
C GLY A 196 3.39 5.28 25.01
N SER A 197 2.30 4.98 25.72
CA SER A 197 1.51 3.76 25.47
C SER A 197 0.74 3.79 24.14
N THR A 198 0.60 4.96 23.50
CA THR A 198 -0.15 5.16 22.26
C THR A 198 0.72 5.75 21.15
N LEU A 199 0.50 5.32 19.91
CA LEU A 199 1.11 5.89 18.72
C LEU A 199 0.40 7.20 18.36
N ASP A 200 0.84 8.30 18.95
CA ASP A 200 0.30 9.64 18.71
C ASP A 200 1.08 10.42 17.65
N GLU A 201 0.63 11.64 17.35
CA GLU A 201 1.29 12.49 16.35
C GLU A 201 2.73 12.87 16.76
N ASP A 202 2.99 13.01 18.06
CA ASP A 202 4.32 13.33 18.58
C ASP A 202 5.30 12.16 18.37
N PHE A 203 4.85 10.92 18.55
CA PHE A 203 5.62 9.73 18.22
C PHE A 203 6.07 9.74 16.74
N TYR A 204 5.14 9.96 15.81
CA TYR A 204 5.47 9.96 14.37
C TYR A 204 6.37 11.12 13.99
N PHE A 205 6.20 12.29 14.61
CA PHE A 205 7.08 13.44 14.40
C PHE A 205 8.52 13.16 14.87
N LYS A 206 8.70 12.63 16.08
CA LYS A 206 10.02 12.23 16.62
C LYS A 206 10.67 11.14 15.77
N LEU A 207 9.88 10.15 15.34
CA LEU A 207 10.34 9.07 14.47
C LEU A 207 10.82 9.62 13.12
N ALA A 208 10.04 10.46 12.44
CA ALA A 208 10.43 11.08 11.17
C ALA A 208 11.74 11.86 11.28
N HIS A 209 11.94 12.59 12.39
CA HIS A 209 13.19 13.30 12.65
C HIS A 209 14.39 12.36 12.85
N ALA A 210 14.22 11.28 13.62
CA ALA A 210 15.26 10.27 13.83
C ALA A 210 15.65 9.57 12.51
N LEU A 211 14.65 9.20 11.71
CA LEU A 211 14.84 8.62 10.37
C LEU A 211 15.60 9.55 9.44
N ALA A 212 15.23 10.83 9.40
CA ALA A 212 15.92 11.83 8.59
C ALA A 212 17.39 11.99 9.01
N LYS A 213 17.67 11.99 10.32
CA LYS A 213 19.04 12.06 10.83
C LYS A 213 19.89 10.88 10.33
N ALA A 214 19.39 9.65 10.44
CA ALA A 214 20.09 8.46 9.94
C ALA A 214 20.41 8.54 8.44
N VAL A 215 19.52 9.16 7.66
CA VAL A 215 19.75 9.43 6.23
C VAL A 215 20.81 10.51 6.01
N TYR A 216 20.78 11.61 6.75
CA TYR A 216 21.77 12.68 6.63
C TYR A 216 23.18 12.23 7.04
N ASP A 217 23.28 11.32 8.03
CA ASP A 217 24.55 10.76 8.48
C ASP A 217 25.27 9.93 7.39
N CYS A 218 24.57 9.54 6.32
CA CYS A 218 25.16 8.86 5.16
C CYS A 218 25.97 9.77 4.23
N GLY A 219 26.04 11.08 4.51
CA GLY A 219 26.85 12.02 3.73
C GLY A 219 26.36 12.14 2.29
N ALA A 220 27.25 11.89 1.30
CA ALA A 220 26.95 11.95 -0.13
C ALA A 220 26.42 10.62 -0.72
N ALA A 221 26.60 9.50 -0.01
CA ALA A 221 26.17 8.19 -0.49
C ALA A 221 24.65 8.09 -0.61
N VAL A 222 24.20 7.15 -1.43
CA VAL A 222 22.78 6.79 -1.57
C VAL A 222 22.39 5.87 -0.39
N PRO A 223 21.55 6.31 0.56
CA PRO A 223 21.14 5.46 1.67
C PRO A 223 20.16 4.38 1.18
N VAL A 224 20.45 3.13 1.53
CA VAL A 224 19.61 1.94 1.33
C VAL A 224 19.12 1.49 2.68
N ILE A 225 17.85 1.79 2.94
CA ILE A 225 17.24 1.84 4.26
C ILE A 225 16.29 0.65 4.45
N THR A 226 16.37 0.01 5.62
CA THR A 226 15.44 -1.05 5.98
C THR A 226 14.00 -0.55 6.09
N GLY A 227 13.06 -1.27 5.50
CA GLY A 227 11.62 -0.97 5.66
C GLY A 227 11.09 -1.16 7.08
N TYR A 228 11.70 -2.07 7.84
CA TYR A 228 11.45 -2.25 9.27
C TYR A 228 12.11 -1.13 10.08
N PHE A 229 11.41 -0.60 11.08
CA PHE A 229 11.93 0.44 11.97
C PHE A 229 11.54 0.16 13.43
N GLY A 230 12.55 0.12 14.29
CA GLY A 230 12.40 0.22 15.75
C GLY A 230 11.58 -0.88 16.43
N ASN A 231 11.48 -0.77 17.76
CA ASN A 231 10.52 -1.54 18.56
C ASN A 231 9.27 -0.67 18.79
N VAL A 232 8.26 -0.81 17.93
CA VAL A 232 7.00 -0.06 18.09
C VAL A 232 6.20 -0.63 19.27
N PRO A 233 5.70 0.20 20.21
CA PRO A 233 4.84 -0.27 21.30
C PRO A 233 3.66 -1.10 20.77
N GLY A 234 3.49 -2.32 21.30
CA GLY A 234 2.45 -3.23 20.85
C GLY A 234 2.77 -4.04 19.59
N GLY A 235 3.96 -3.86 18.99
CA GLY A 235 4.44 -4.61 17.83
C GLY A 235 4.13 -3.92 16.49
N LEU A 236 5.11 -3.87 15.60
CA LEU A 236 4.98 -3.17 14.31
C LEU A 236 3.91 -3.80 13.43
N LEU A 237 3.91 -5.14 13.31
CA LEU A 237 2.91 -5.85 12.54
C LEU A 237 1.50 -5.73 13.11
N SER A 238 1.36 -5.74 14.43
CA SER A 238 0.06 -5.69 15.09
C SER A 238 -0.57 -4.31 15.00
N GLN A 239 0.23 -3.25 15.06
CA GLN A 239 -0.27 -1.86 15.01
C GLN A 239 -0.41 -1.33 13.58
N VAL A 240 0.55 -1.61 12.70
CA VAL A 240 0.61 -1.03 11.35
C VAL A 240 0.15 -2.02 10.27
N GLY A 241 0.28 -3.32 10.49
CA GLY A 241 -0.08 -4.35 9.50
C GLY A 241 0.93 -4.50 8.37
N ARG A 242 0.53 -5.24 7.32
CA ARG A 242 1.35 -5.57 6.13
C ARG A 242 1.47 -4.38 5.17
N GLY A 243 2.01 -3.27 5.67
CA GLY A 243 2.26 -2.03 4.92
C GLY A 243 3.29 -1.13 5.59
N TYR A 244 3.96 -1.61 6.64
CA TYR A 244 4.90 -0.81 7.43
C TYR A 244 6.09 -0.29 6.62
N THR A 245 6.55 -0.98 5.57
CA THR A 245 7.60 -0.44 4.69
C THR A 245 7.14 0.82 3.95
N ASP A 246 5.88 0.85 3.52
CA ASP A 246 5.32 2.04 2.86
C ASP A 246 5.27 3.19 3.87
N LEU A 247 4.83 2.92 5.11
CA LEU A 247 4.84 3.89 6.21
C LEU A 247 6.27 4.38 6.55
N CYS A 248 7.27 3.49 6.57
CA CYS A 248 8.66 3.87 6.78
C CYS A 248 9.12 4.86 5.70
N ALA A 249 8.87 4.55 4.42
CA ALA A 249 9.20 5.43 3.31
C ALA A 249 8.48 6.78 3.38
N ALA A 250 7.23 6.79 3.83
CA ALA A 250 6.49 8.01 4.14
C ALA A 250 7.17 8.85 5.22
N LEU A 251 7.51 8.26 6.36
CA LEU A 251 8.12 8.99 7.47
C LEU A 251 9.52 9.49 7.12
N VAL A 252 10.30 8.73 6.35
CA VAL A 252 11.57 9.20 5.77
C VAL A 252 11.32 10.40 4.85
N ALA A 253 10.32 10.35 3.98
CA ALA A 253 9.98 11.47 3.08
C ALA A 253 9.55 12.73 3.86
N VAL A 254 8.72 12.56 4.89
CA VAL A 254 8.27 13.65 5.78
C VAL A 254 9.46 14.26 6.52
N GLY A 255 10.32 13.44 7.14
CA GLY A 255 11.48 13.90 7.89
C GLY A 255 12.52 14.63 7.02
N LEU A 256 12.71 14.17 5.78
CA LEU A 256 13.60 14.81 4.81
C LEU A 256 12.98 16.03 4.12
N LYS A 257 11.67 16.28 4.29
CA LYS A 257 10.89 17.24 3.51
C LYS A 257 11.09 17.00 2.00
N ALA A 258 10.97 15.73 1.60
CA ALA A 258 11.23 15.29 0.24
C ALA A 258 10.29 15.93 -0.77
N ARG A 259 10.77 16.11 -2.01
CA ARG A 259 9.98 16.64 -3.13
C ARG A 259 8.86 15.69 -3.53
N GLU A 260 9.13 14.39 -3.54
CA GLU A 260 8.14 13.35 -3.85
C GLU A 260 8.53 12.01 -3.20
N LEU A 261 7.52 11.22 -2.86
CA LEU A 261 7.66 9.81 -2.48
C LEU A 261 7.29 8.95 -3.68
N GLN A 262 8.23 8.15 -4.19
CA GLN A 262 7.99 7.20 -5.26
C GLN A 262 7.77 5.78 -4.71
N ILE A 263 6.65 5.16 -5.04
CA ILE A 263 6.36 3.76 -4.76
C ILE A 263 6.54 2.96 -6.05
N TRP A 264 7.59 2.14 -6.11
CA TRP A 264 7.93 1.33 -7.27
C TRP A 264 7.31 -0.07 -7.17
N LYS A 265 6.58 -0.45 -8.22
CA LYS A 265 5.81 -1.70 -8.33
C LYS A 265 6.03 -2.37 -9.69
N GLU A 266 5.35 -3.49 -9.90
CA GLU A 266 5.29 -4.23 -11.19
C GLU A 266 4.12 -3.76 -12.08
N VAL A 267 3.58 -2.57 -11.84
CA VAL A 267 2.46 -1.98 -12.59
C VAL A 267 2.73 -0.50 -12.85
N ASP A 268 2.24 0.02 -13.98
CA ASP A 268 2.45 1.43 -14.39
C ASP A 268 1.85 2.44 -13.42
N GLY A 269 0.78 2.08 -12.73
CA GLY A 269 0.13 2.95 -11.76
C GLY A 269 -1.26 2.44 -11.41
N ILE A 270 -2.18 3.37 -11.20
CA ILE A 270 -3.59 3.10 -10.97
C ILE A 270 -4.33 3.28 -12.30
N PHE A 271 -5.18 2.32 -12.64
CA PHE A 271 -5.96 2.32 -13.87
C PHE A 271 -7.44 2.56 -13.58
N THR A 272 -8.19 2.97 -14.60
CA THR A 272 -9.66 3.09 -14.53
C THR A 272 -10.37 1.77 -14.23
N ALA A 273 -9.72 0.63 -14.46
CA ALA A 273 -10.15 -0.73 -14.11
C ALA A 273 -8.91 -1.65 -14.12
N ASP A 274 -8.99 -2.89 -13.62
CA ASP A 274 -7.87 -3.85 -13.69
C ASP A 274 -7.52 -4.15 -15.17
N PRO A 275 -6.34 -3.74 -15.68
CA PRO A 275 -5.98 -3.85 -17.09
C PRO A 275 -5.82 -5.31 -17.55
N ARG A 276 -5.67 -6.26 -16.62
CA ARG A 276 -5.61 -7.70 -16.93
C ARG A 276 -6.99 -8.27 -17.30
N LYS A 277 -8.06 -7.61 -16.87
CA LYS A 277 -9.46 -8.03 -17.06
C LYS A 277 -10.19 -7.15 -18.06
N VAL A 278 -9.82 -5.87 -18.13
CA VAL A 278 -10.44 -4.86 -19.00
C VAL A 278 -9.37 -4.27 -19.92
N PRO A 279 -9.28 -4.71 -21.18
CA PRO A 279 -8.24 -4.26 -22.12
C PRO A 279 -8.28 -2.77 -22.44
N THR A 280 -9.46 -2.15 -22.32
CA THR A 280 -9.69 -0.71 -22.55
C THR A 280 -9.35 0.16 -21.35
N ALA A 281 -8.85 -0.42 -20.25
CA ALA A 281 -8.47 0.32 -19.05
C ALA A 281 -7.36 1.33 -19.34
N ARG A 282 -7.55 2.56 -18.89
CA ARG A 282 -6.61 3.67 -19.10
C ARG A 282 -5.84 3.95 -17.81
N LEU A 283 -4.55 4.28 -17.94
CA LEU A 283 -3.73 4.73 -16.82
C LEU A 283 -4.23 6.09 -16.35
N LEU A 284 -4.42 6.25 -15.04
CA LEU A 284 -4.76 7.54 -14.43
C LEU A 284 -3.48 8.35 -14.22
N GLU A 285 -3.43 9.56 -14.78
CA GLU A 285 -2.27 10.46 -14.61
C GLU A 285 -2.16 10.96 -13.17
N SER A 286 -3.31 11.31 -12.56
CA SER A 286 -3.38 11.75 -11.18
C SER A 286 -4.67 11.33 -10.49
N VAL A 287 -4.60 11.11 -9.18
CA VAL A 287 -5.76 10.84 -8.32
C VAL A 287 -5.66 11.66 -7.03
N THR A 288 -6.80 11.92 -6.39
CA THR A 288 -6.83 12.48 -5.04
C THR A 288 -6.52 11.40 -4.00
N PRO A 289 -6.14 11.77 -2.78
CA PRO A 289 -5.88 10.80 -1.72
C PRO A 289 -7.07 9.95 -1.35
N SER A 290 -8.24 10.60 -1.29
CA SER A 290 -9.47 9.92 -0.90
C SER A 290 -9.90 8.92 -1.97
N GLU A 291 -9.69 9.22 -3.25
CA GLU A 291 -9.86 8.23 -4.32
C GLU A 291 -8.84 7.10 -4.21
N ALA A 292 -7.55 7.42 -4.02
CA ALA A 292 -6.51 6.39 -3.88
C ALA A 292 -6.76 5.43 -2.71
N ALA A 293 -7.28 5.93 -1.58
CA ALA A 293 -7.67 5.13 -0.42
C ALA A 293 -8.79 4.14 -0.75
N GLU A 294 -9.86 4.60 -1.40
CA GLU A 294 -10.99 3.76 -1.81
C GLU A 294 -10.57 2.73 -2.87
N LEU A 295 -9.77 3.13 -3.86
CA LEU A 295 -9.24 2.22 -4.89
C LEU A 295 -8.35 1.15 -4.30
N THR A 296 -7.56 1.49 -3.27
CA THR A 296 -6.73 0.53 -2.57
C THR A 296 -7.56 -0.48 -1.79
N PHE A 297 -8.59 -0.02 -1.08
CA PHE A 297 -9.44 -0.88 -0.28
C PHE A 297 -10.21 -1.91 -1.12
N TYR A 298 -10.74 -1.52 -2.29
CA TYR A 298 -11.63 -2.36 -3.11
C TYR A 298 -10.96 -3.06 -4.31
N GLY A 299 -9.64 -3.29 -4.26
CA GLY A 299 -8.99 -4.26 -5.16
C GLY A 299 -7.72 -3.81 -5.87
N SER A 300 -7.26 -2.57 -5.69
CA SER A 300 -5.97 -2.11 -6.22
C SER A 300 -4.95 -1.96 -5.09
N GLU A 301 -4.37 -3.05 -4.56
CA GLU A 301 -3.35 -2.97 -3.49
C GLU A 301 -2.08 -2.21 -3.92
N VAL A 302 -2.16 -0.88 -3.95
CA VAL A 302 -1.11 -0.02 -4.46
C VAL A 302 -0.40 0.71 -3.31
N ILE A 303 -1.09 1.12 -2.27
CA ILE A 303 -0.44 1.81 -1.16
C ILE A 303 -1.19 1.61 0.15
N HIS A 304 -0.47 1.45 1.24
CA HIS A 304 -1.10 1.33 2.55
C HIS A 304 -1.82 2.64 2.98
N PRO A 305 -3.08 2.60 3.47
CA PRO A 305 -3.85 3.82 3.80
C PRO A 305 -3.16 4.76 4.80
N PHE A 306 -2.55 4.20 5.85
CA PHE A 306 -1.85 5.00 6.86
C PHE A 306 -0.62 5.72 6.31
N THR A 307 0.02 5.17 5.26
CA THR A 307 1.12 5.83 4.55
C THR A 307 0.66 7.13 3.91
N MET A 308 -0.53 7.11 3.31
CA MET A 308 -1.08 8.29 2.66
C MET A 308 -1.30 9.42 3.67
N ASP A 309 -1.94 9.16 4.82
CA ASP A 309 -2.25 10.19 5.83
C ASP A 309 -1.01 11.00 6.25
N GLN A 310 0.12 10.32 6.50
CA GLN A 310 1.35 10.98 6.94
C GLN A 310 1.94 11.91 5.87
N VAL A 311 2.00 11.45 4.62
CA VAL A 311 2.67 12.16 3.52
C VAL A 311 1.82 13.32 3.00
N ILE A 312 0.49 13.15 3.01
CA ILE A 312 -0.46 14.17 2.56
C ILE A 312 -0.51 15.34 3.52
N ARG A 313 -0.46 15.09 4.84
CA ARG A 313 -0.36 16.16 5.86
C ARG A 313 0.88 17.02 5.65
N ALA A 314 1.97 16.42 5.17
CA ALA A 314 3.21 17.12 4.81
C ALA A 314 3.18 17.75 3.40
N ALA A 315 2.06 17.66 2.68
CA ALA A 315 1.90 18.13 1.30
C ALA A 315 2.92 17.56 0.30
N ILE A 316 3.39 16.33 0.55
CA ILE A 316 4.33 15.64 -0.34
C ILE A 316 3.51 14.78 -1.32
N PRO A 317 3.72 14.88 -2.64
CA PRO A 317 3.05 14.03 -3.60
C PRO A 317 3.62 12.60 -3.58
N ILE A 318 2.74 11.62 -3.79
CA ILE A 318 3.13 10.22 -3.93
C ILE A 318 3.03 9.84 -5.41
N ARG A 319 4.07 9.21 -5.96
CA ARG A 319 4.09 8.74 -7.35
C ARG A 319 4.23 7.23 -7.39
N ILE A 320 3.28 6.56 -8.03
CA ILE A 320 3.36 5.12 -8.27
C ILE A 320 4.01 4.89 -9.62
N LYS A 321 5.04 4.05 -9.68
CA LYS A 321 5.83 3.78 -10.88
C LYS A 321 6.07 2.29 -11.09
N ASN A 322 6.38 1.91 -12.33
CA ASN A 322 6.69 0.54 -12.73
C ASN A 322 8.20 0.29 -12.85
N VAL A 323 8.71 -0.73 -12.18
CA VAL A 323 10.11 -1.14 -12.30
C VAL A 323 10.47 -1.69 -13.68
N MET A 324 9.49 -2.26 -14.40
CA MET A 324 9.67 -2.78 -15.77
C MET A 324 9.59 -1.67 -16.83
N ASN A 325 8.95 -0.54 -16.49
CA ASN A 325 8.80 0.61 -17.38
C ASN A 325 9.19 1.93 -16.67
N PRO A 326 10.49 2.14 -16.36
CA PRO A 326 10.95 3.30 -15.56
C PRO A 326 10.65 4.67 -16.15
N ARG A 327 10.52 4.75 -17.48
CA ARG A 327 10.23 5.98 -18.22
C ARG A 327 8.76 6.37 -18.18
N GLY A 328 7.88 5.45 -17.79
CA GLY A 328 6.46 5.75 -17.56
C GLY A 328 6.28 6.89 -16.55
N THR A 329 5.29 7.75 -16.81
CA THR A 329 4.89 8.85 -15.92
C THR A 329 4.29 8.34 -14.62
N GLY A 330 3.60 7.20 -14.73
CA GLY A 330 2.85 6.55 -13.66
C GLY A 330 1.66 7.37 -13.18
N THR A 331 1.20 7.11 -11.96
CA THR A 331 0.10 7.86 -11.34
C THR A 331 0.61 8.71 -10.19
N ILE A 332 0.20 9.98 -10.15
CA ILE A 332 0.51 10.89 -9.04
C ILE A 332 -0.70 11.02 -8.12
N ILE A 333 -0.52 10.72 -6.84
CA ILE A 333 -1.47 11.07 -5.78
C ILE A 333 -1.10 12.48 -5.32
N LEU A 334 -1.93 13.45 -5.68
CA LEU A 334 -1.72 14.87 -5.33
C LEU A 334 -2.43 15.18 -4.01
N PRO A 335 -1.79 15.88 -3.05
CA PRO A 335 -2.48 16.34 -1.86
C PRO A 335 -3.68 17.24 -2.24
N ASP A 336 -4.78 17.14 -1.49
CA ASP A 336 -5.91 18.05 -1.66
C ASP A 336 -5.44 19.50 -1.44
N PRO A 337 -5.89 20.47 -2.26
CA PRO A 337 -5.58 21.89 -2.05
C PRO A 337 -5.99 22.33 -0.63
N VAL A 338 -5.18 23.16 0.01
CA VAL A 338 -5.40 23.63 1.41
C VAL A 338 -6.80 24.24 1.62
N SER A 339 -7.41 24.81 0.56
CA SER A 339 -8.79 25.29 0.58
C SER A 339 -9.80 24.20 0.89
N ASP A 340 -9.66 22.99 0.32
CA ASP A 340 -10.60 21.87 0.51
C ASP A 340 -10.42 21.20 1.89
N MET A 341 -9.21 21.27 2.47
CA MET A 341 -8.95 20.80 3.84
C MET A 341 -9.67 21.64 4.90
N ALA A 342 -9.78 22.97 4.70
CA ALA A 342 -10.48 23.86 5.62
C ALA A 342 -12.01 23.62 5.66
N TYR A 343 -12.59 23.08 4.58
CA TYR A 343 -14.02 22.72 4.49
C TYR A 343 -14.34 21.31 5.00
N LYS A 344 -13.33 20.49 5.34
CA LYS A 344 -13.48 19.13 5.89
C LYS A 344 -13.55 19.09 7.43
N LYS A 345 -13.75 20.21 8.15
CA LYS A 345 -14.25 20.09 9.52
C LYS A 345 -15.68 19.53 9.43
N PRO A 346 -15.97 18.34 9.99
CA PRO A 346 -17.33 17.84 10.01
C PRO A 346 -18.15 18.76 10.90
N GLY A 347 -18.81 19.74 10.30
CA GLY A 347 -19.86 20.49 11.00
C GLY A 347 -20.96 19.52 11.37
N LEU A 348 -21.58 19.72 12.54
CA LEU A 348 -22.70 18.90 13.02
C LEU A 348 -23.88 18.85 12.03
N TYR A 349 -23.96 19.84 11.13
CA TYR A 349 -25.01 20.00 10.13
C TYR A 349 -24.44 20.02 8.72
N ARG A 350 -24.89 19.09 7.88
CA ARG A 350 -24.59 19.05 6.45
C ARG A 350 -25.72 19.76 5.70
N ASN A 351 -25.51 20.99 5.24
CA ASN A 351 -26.54 21.73 4.50
C ASN A 351 -26.77 21.10 3.12
N HIS A 352 -27.88 20.37 2.97
CA HIS A 352 -28.36 19.81 1.70
C HIS A 352 -28.66 20.88 0.63
N SER A 353 -28.92 22.12 1.04
CA SER A 353 -29.34 23.24 0.19
C SER A 353 -28.24 23.88 -0.66
N ARG A 354 -26.95 23.52 -0.46
CA ARG A 354 -25.86 24.06 -1.31
C ARG A 354 -25.64 23.31 -2.63
N TYR A 355 -26.34 22.19 -2.84
CA TYR A 355 -26.26 21.43 -4.09
C TYR A 355 -27.14 21.97 -5.23
N HIS A 356 -27.95 23.00 -4.97
CA HIS A 356 -28.89 23.57 -5.96
C HIS A 356 -28.51 24.94 -6.55
N VAL A 357 -27.29 25.45 -6.35
CA VAL A 357 -26.89 26.74 -6.94
C VAL A 357 -25.65 26.59 -7.83
N SER A 358 -25.88 26.20 -9.09
CA SER A 358 -25.05 26.60 -10.26
C SER A 358 -25.73 26.14 -11.56
N ALA A 359 -27.02 26.42 -11.73
CA ALA A 359 -27.67 26.36 -13.04
C ALA A 359 -28.09 27.74 -13.57
N THR A 360 -28.25 28.75 -12.71
CA THR A 360 -28.53 30.13 -13.13
C THR A 360 -28.01 31.14 -12.10
N SER A 361 -26.86 31.74 -12.37
CA SER A 361 -26.55 33.12 -11.95
C SER A 361 -25.23 33.54 -12.58
N ASP A 362 -25.37 34.47 -13.52
CA ASP A 362 -24.28 35.28 -14.01
C ASP A 362 -23.46 35.86 -12.86
N SER A 363 -22.20 35.48 -12.80
CA SER A 363 -21.17 36.19 -12.03
C SER A 363 -20.15 36.77 -13.02
N SER A 364 -20.66 37.59 -13.93
CA SER A 364 -19.90 38.66 -14.55
C SER A 364 -19.69 39.77 -13.51
N PHE A 365 -18.78 39.57 -12.56
CA PHE A 365 -18.20 40.66 -11.80
C PHE A 365 -16.78 40.29 -11.38
N LEU A 366 -15.83 41.18 -11.67
CA LEU A 366 -14.37 41.06 -11.54
C LEU A 366 -13.64 40.27 -12.64
N ALA A 367 -13.77 40.76 -13.88
CA ALA A 367 -12.74 40.58 -14.91
C ALA A 367 -12.06 41.92 -15.19
N LEU A 368 -11.20 42.39 -14.29
CA LEU A 368 -10.19 43.41 -14.62
C LEU A 368 -8.92 43.19 -13.78
N SER A 369 -7.83 42.96 -14.51
CA SER A 369 -6.41 43.04 -14.14
C SER A 369 -5.63 41.72 -13.98
N ASN A 370 -4.67 41.60 -14.91
CA ASN A 370 -3.43 40.84 -14.90
C ASN A 370 -3.47 39.30 -14.92
N GLY A 371 -3.40 38.75 -16.15
CA GLY A 371 -2.43 37.70 -16.50
C GLY A 371 -2.52 36.33 -15.82
N ALA A 372 -3.62 36.00 -15.16
CA ALA A 372 -3.83 34.68 -14.55
C ALA A 372 -4.24 33.62 -15.61
N PRO A 373 -3.81 32.35 -15.48
CA PRO A 373 -4.19 31.29 -16.39
C PRO A 373 -5.71 31.08 -16.36
N LYS A 374 -6.30 30.84 -17.53
CA LYS A 374 -7.74 30.61 -17.74
C LYS A 374 -8.27 29.59 -16.70
N PRO A 375 -9.44 29.84 -16.07
CA PRO A 375 -10.05 28.85 -15.19
C PRO A 375 -10.30 27.56 -15.97
N PHE A 376 -10.01 26.43 -15.34
CA PHE A 376 -10.22 25.09 -15.88
C PHE A 376 -11.57 24.99 -16.59
N SER A 377 -11.53 24.67 -17.89
CA SER A 377 -12.68 24.19 -18.65
C SER A 377 -13.41 23.14 -17.81
N ARG A 378 -14.70 23.36 -17.50
CA ARG A 378 -15.55 22.42 -16.74
C ARG A 378 -15.74 21.15 -17.56
N THR A 379 -14.79 20.24 -17.49
CA THR A 379 -15.00 18.87 -17.92
C THR A 379 -16.18 18.29 -17.13
N PRO A 380 -17.08 17.52 -17.77
CA PRO A 380 -18.16 16.86 -17.04
C PRO A 380 -17.53 15.98 -15.95
N LYS A 381 -18.06 16.07 -14.73
CA LYS A 381 -17.64 15.22 -13.62
C LYS A 381 -17.88 13.76 -14.02
N ARG A 382 -16.84 12.93 -13.96
CA ARG A 382 -16.85 11.52 -14.35
C ARG A 382 -16.38 10.66 -13.18
N PRO A 383 -16.85 9.42 -13.06
CA PRO A 383 -16.20 8.44 -12.20
C PRO A 383 -14.73 8.28 -12.59
N THR A 384 -13.91 7.97 -11.59
CA THR A 384 -12.44 7.88 -11.72
C THR A 384 -12.03 6.46 -12.09
N ALA A 385 -12.63 5.46 -11.46
CA ALA A 385 -12.38 4.06 -11.79
C ALA A 385 -13.53 3.14 -11.34
N VAL A 386 -13.50 1.91 -11.82
CA VAL A 386 -14.30 0.79 -11.33
C VAL A 386 -13.37 -0.30 -10.81
N THR A 387 -13.66 -0.83 -9.63
CA THR A 387 -12.87 -1.90 -9.01
C THR A 387 -13.74 -3.09 -8.65
N ILE A 388 -13.11 -4.24 -8.42
CA ILE A 388 -13.80 -5.45 -8.01
C ILE A 388 -13.01 -6.23 -6.97
N LYS A 389 -13.66 -6.57 -5.86
CA LYS A 389 -13.13 -7.41 -4.78
C LYS A 389 -13.87 -8.74 -4.77
N ARG A 390 -13.13 -9.83 -4.97
CA ARG A 390 -13.62 -11.22 -5.03
C ARG A 390 -13.52 -11.91 -3.68
N GLY A 391 -14.10 -13.11 -3.55
CA GLY A 391 -14.06 -13.86 -2.31
C GLY A 391 -14.77 -13.08 -1.22
N ILE A 392 -16.05 -12.80 -1.44
CA ILE A 392 -16.92 -12.14 -0.47
C ILE A 392 -18.00 -13.14 -0.07
N THR A 393 -18.33 -13.13 1.21
CA THR A 393 -19.47 -13.87 1.76
C THR A 393 -20.44 -12.85 2.35
N VAL A 394 -21.69 -12.86 1.90
CA VAL A 394 -22.74 -12.04 2.48
C VAL A 394 -23.33 -12.76 3.68
N LEU A 395 -23.29 -12.09 4.82
CA LEU A 395 -23.90 -12.50 6.08
C LEU A 395 -25.17 -11.69 6.31
N ASN A 396 -26.31 -12.36 6.24
CA ASN A 396 -27.63 -11.82 6.51
C ASN A 396 -28.04 -12.18 7.94
N VAL A 397 -28.44 -11.19 8.74
CA VAL A 397 -28.97 -11.40 10.09
C VAL A 397 -30.38 -10.81 10.16
N HIS A 398 -31.37 -11.66 10.37
CA HIS A 398 -32.77 -11.29 10.51
C HIS A 398 -33.21 -11.32 11.98
N SER A 399 -33.62 -10.17 12.52
CA SER A 399 -34.02 -10.05 13.92
C SER A 399 -35.35 -10.74 14.20
N LYS A 400 -35.38 -11.56 15.26
CA LYS A 400 -36.62 -12.17 15.76
C LYS A 400 -37.45 -11.22 16.64
N LYS A 401 -36.91 -10.05 17.01
CA LYS A 401 -37.53 -9.15 18.01
C LYS A 401 -38.16 -7.93 17.32
N ARG A 402 -39.49 -7.86 17.36
CA ARG A 402 -40.32 -6.85 16.66
C ARG A 402 -40.26 -5.40 17.16
N THR A 403 -39.59 -5.07 18.28
CA THR A 403 -39.83 -3.76 18.94
C THR A 403 -38.67 -3.04 19.63
N ARG A 404 -37.40 -3.47 19.54
CA ARG A 404 -36.26 -2.61 19.97
C ARG A 404 -35.01 -2.86 19.12
N ALA A 405 -34.78 -2.00 18.13
CA ALA A 405 -33.51 -1.92 17.38
C ALA A 405 -32.31 -1.55 18.27
N HIS A 406 -32.56 -0.94 19.44
CA HIS A 406 -31.52 -0.58 20.40
C HIS A 406 -30.82 -1.84 20.94
N GLY A 407 -29.54 -1.98 20.61
CA GLY A 407 -28.69 -3.09 21.04
C GLY A 407 -28.51 -4.19 19.99
N PHE A 408 -29.42 -4.36 19.02
CA PHE A 408 -29.29 -5.41 17.99
C PHE A 408 -28.04 -5.20 17.13
N LEU A 409 -27.85 -4.00 16.58
CA LEU A 409 -26.64 -3.66 15.82
C LEU A 409 -25.36 -3.75 16.67
N MET A 410 -25.42 -3.27 17.92
CA MET A 410 -24.30 -3.38 18.86
C MET A 410 -23.89 -4.84 19.08
N SER A 411 -24.86 -5.73 19.30
CA SER A 411 -24.62 -7.15 19.46
C SER A 411 -24.00 -7.76 18.22
N ILE A 412 -24.46 -7.39 17.02
CA ILE A 412 -23.88 -7.87 15.77
C ILE A 412 -22.40 -7.48 15.69
N PHE A 413 -22.08 -6.19 15.78
CA PHE A 413 -20.69 -5.72 15.65
C PHE A 413 -19.80 -6.18 16.80
N SER A 414 -20.33 -6.34 18.02
CA SER A 414 -19.57 -6.89 19.15
C SER A 414 -19.23 -8.37 18.94
N THR A 415 -20.15 -9.15 18.35
CA THR A 415 -19.88 -10.56 18.00
C THR A 415 -18.83 -10.65 16.90
N LEU A 416 -18.93 -9.82 15.86
CA LEU A 416 -17.95 -9.82 14.77
C LEU A 416 -16.54 -9.42 15.27
N ASP A 417 -16.45 -8.39 16.13
CA ASP A 417 -15.18 -7.96 16.74
C ASP A 417 -14.57 -9.06 17.64
N LYS A 418 -15.39 -9.70 18.48
CA LYS A 418 -14.97 -10.85 19.31
C LYS A 418 -14.32 -11.96 18.49
N HIS A 419 -14.85 -12.22 17.28
CA HIS A 419 -14.34 -13.24 16.36
C HIS A 419 -13.35 -12.69 15.33
N LYS A 420 -12.94 -11.42 15.44
CA LYS A 420 -12.00 -10.72 14.55
C LYS A 420 -12.40 -10.77 13.07
N LEU A 421 -13.71 -10.67 12.81
CA LEU A 421 -14.26 -10.61 11.46
C LEU A 421 -14.36 -9.16 11.00
N SER A 422 -13.77 -8.87 9.84
CA SER A 422 -13.83 -7.55 9.21
C SER A 422 -15.01 -7.48 8.23
N VAL A 423 -15.76 -6.37 8.30
CA VAL A 423 -16.91 -6.09 7.44
C VAL A 423 -16.53 -5.04 6.41
N ASP A 424 -16.76 -5.33 5.13
CA ASP A 424 -16.48 -4.42 4.01
C ASP A 424 -17.66 -3.49 3.70
N LEU A 425 -18.88 -4.05 3.66
CA LEU A 425 -20.11 -3.33 3.36
C LEU A 425 -21.19 -3.71 4.35
N ILE A 426 -22.03 -2.73 4.68
CA ILE A 426 -23.22 -2.92 5.51
C ILE A 426 -24.40 -2.32 4.75
N SER A 427 -25.48 -3.08 4.70
CA SER A 427 -26.81 -2.61 4.32
C SER A 427 -27.78 -3.00 5.43
N SER A 428 -28.61 -2.07 5.88
CA SER A 428 -29.53 -2.31 6.99
C SER A 428 -30.94 -1.83 6.67
N SER A 429 -31.89 -2.54 7.29
CA SER A 429 -33.28 -2.15 7.43
C SER A 429 -33.64 -2.21 8.93
N GLU A 430 -34.92 -2.02 9.27
CA GLU A 430 -35.38 -2.06 10.66
C GLU A 430 -35.12 -3.42 11.34
N VAL A 431 -35.23 -4.52 10.58
CA VAL A 431 -35.13 -5.90 11.12
C VAL A 431 -34.14 -6.80 10.39
N HIS A 432 -33.57 -6.38 9.25
CA HIS A 432 -32.53 -7.12 8.53
C HIS A 432 -31.24 -6.32 8.47
N VAL A 433 -30.12 -6.98 8.70
CA VAL A 433 -28.78 -6.43 8.49
C VAL A 433 -28.02 -7.39 7.60
N SER A 434 -27.57 -6.90 6.45
CA SER A 434 -26.77 -7.65 5.49
C SER A 434 -25.37 -7.07 5.48
N MET A 435 -24.37 -7.94 5.58
CA MET A 435 -22.97 -7.54 5.69
C MET A 435 -22.11 -8.31 4.71
N ALA A 436 -21.24 -7.63 3.98
CA ALA A 436 -20.24 -8.28 3.13
C ALA A 436 -18.95 -8.52 3.93
N LEU A 437 -18.55 -9.78 4.06
CA LEU A 437 -17.35 -10.21 4.77
C LEU A 437 -16.30 -10.71 3.77
N HIS A 438 -15.02 -10.46 4.06
CA HIS A 438 -13.94 -10.97 3.22
C HIS A 438 -13.64 -12.47 3.50
N SER A 439 -13.62 -13.28 2.44
CA SER A 439 -13.73 -14.74 2.45
C SER A 439 -12.39 -15.50 2.57
N GLU A 440 -11.22 -14.85 2.74
CA GLU A 440 -9.99 -15.60 3.10
C GLU A 440 -10.17 -16.42 4.40
N ILE A 441 -11.21 -16.10 5.17
CA ILE A 441 -11.65 -16.82 6.37
C ILE A 441 -12.78 -17.81 6.06
N ALA A 442 -13.61 -17.62 5.04
CA ALA A 442 -14.76 -18.48 4.77
C ALA A 442 -14.43 -19.59 3.76
N LEU A 443 -13.47 -20.46 4.09
CA LEU A 443 -13.36 -21.74 3.40
C LEU A 443 -14.64 -22.52 3.73
N LEU A 444 -15.55 -22.61 2.76
CA LEU A 444 -16.71 -23.49 2.81
C LEU A 444 -16.38 -24.64 1.86
N SER A 445 -16.04 -25.81 2.40
CA SER A 445 -15.93 -27.03 1.58
C SER A 445 -17.28 -27.71 1.47
N GLN A 446 -17.60 -28.19 0.27
CA GLN A 446 -18.66 -29.16 0.09
C GLN A 446 -18.22 -30.45 0.78
N ALA A 447 -18.99 -30.89 1.78
CA ALA A 447 -18.64 -32.10 2.53
C ALA A 447 -18.78 -33.36 1.68
N GLU A 448 -19.74 -33.39 0.75
CA GLU A 448 -19.99 -34.48 -0.20
C GLU A 448 -20.65 -33.95 -1.49
N PRO A 449 -20.45 -34.58 -2.66
CA PRO A 449 -20.98 -34.13 -3.96
C PRO A 449 -22.52 -34.02 -4.04
N ASP A 450 -23.25 -34.66 -3.12
CA ASP A 450 -24.72 -34.78 -3.14
C ASP A 450 -25.42 -34.12 -1.93
N SER A 451 -24.70 -33.33 -1.11
CA SER A 451 -25.28 -32.62 0.04
C SER A 451 -25.32 -31.10 -0.18
N GLU A 452 -26.48 -30.46 0.02
CA GLU A 452 -26.62 -28.99 -0.01
C GLU A 452 -26.04 -28.31 1.25
N GLU A 453 -25.52 -29.07 2.22
CA GLU A 453 -24.95 -28.54 3.46
C GLU A 453 -23.50 -28.08 3.27
N MET A 454 -23.31 -26.76 3.13
CA MET A 454 -21.98 -26.15 3.21
C MET A 454 -21.44 -26.19 4.64
N LYS A 455 -20.23 -26.74 4.84
CA LYS A 455 -19.57 -26.71 6.16
C LYS A 455 -18.65 -25.49 6.29
N ILE A 456 -18.87 -24.71 7.34
CA ILE A 456 -17.99 -23.60 7.73
C ILE A 456 -16.68 -24.16 8.29
N GLU A 457 -15.57 -24.04 7.55
CA GLU A 457 -14.25 -24.48 8.04
C GLU A 457 -13.64 -23.49 9.03
N SER A 458 -13.94 -22.19 8.91
CA SER A 458 -13.43 -21.21 9.86
C SER A 458 -14.12 -21.27 11.19
N ALA A 459 -13.32 -21.55 12.22
CA ALA A 459 -13.74 -21.47 13.61
C ALA A 459 -14.27 -20.08 13.99
N ALA A 460 -13.72 -19.00 13.40
CA ALA A 460 -14.15 -17.64 13.67
C ALA A 460 -15.54 -17.35 13.07
N LEU A 461 -15.75 -17.73 11.80
CA LEU A 461 -17.05 -17.53 11.17
C LEU A 461 -18.13 -18.41 11.82
N LYS A 462 -17.80 -19.67 12.12
CA LYS A 462 -18.72 -20.57 12.82
C LYS A 462 -19.09 -20.03 14.20
N GLY A 463 -18.11 -19.60 14.98
CA GLY A 463 -18.35 -18.99 16.29
C GLY A 463 -19.21 -17.72 16.21
N ALA A 464 -19.01 -16.91 15.17
CA ALA A 464 -19.85 -15.73 14.94
C ALA A 464 -21.29 -16.10 14.58
N VAL A 465 -21.50 -17.07 13.69
CA VAL A 465 -22.84 -17.56 13.32
C VAL A 465 -23.59 -18.13 14.54
N ASP A 466 -22.92 -18.95 15.36
CA ASP A 466 -23.50 -19.53 16.58
C ASP A 466 -23.91 -18.45 17.59
N ASP A 467 -23.07 -17.43 17.79
CA ASP A 467 -23.35 -16.31 18.69
C ASP A 467 -24.46 -15.39 18.13
N LEU A 468 -24.49 -15.15 16.81
CA LEU A 468 -25.50 -14.34 16.12
C LEU A 468 -26.86 -15.05 16.06
N GLY A 469 -26.90 -16.38 16.02
CA GLY A 469 -28.12 -17.18 16.04
C GLY A 469 -29.00 -16.95 17.29
N ARG A 470 -28.41 -16.40 18.37
CA ARG A 470 -29.13 -15.98 19.58
C ARG A 470 -29.96 -14.71 19.36
N TRP A 471 -29.61 -13.89 18.38
CA TRP A 471 -30.21 -12.59 18.09
C TRP A 471 -31.16 -12.64 16.91
N GLY A 472 -30.98 -13.60 16.00
CA GLY A 472 -31.73 -13.67 14.76
C GLY A 472 -31.53 -14.97 14.01
N ASP A 473 -32.25 -15.11 12.90
CA ASP A 473 -31.89 -16.10 11.88
C ASP A 473 -30.71 -15.58 11.08
N VAL A 474 -29.76 -16.46 10.80
CA VAL A 474 -28.52 -16.15 10.11
C VAL A 474 -28.50 -16.89 8.79
N ASP A 475 -28.26 -16.16 7.71
CA ASP A 475 -28.14 -16.69 6.36
C ASP A 475 -26.79 -16.26 5.77
N LEU A 476 -26.18 -17.16 5.01
CA LEU A 476 -24.83 -17.00 4.45
C LEU A 476 -24.87 -17.26 2.95
N VAL A 477 -24.50 -16.25 2.17
CA VAL A 477 -24.40 -16.35 0.71
C VAL A 477 -22.92 -16.21 0.31
N PRO A 478 -22.24 -17.32 -0.01
CA PRO A 478 -20.84 -17.30 -0.42
C PRO A 478 -20.67 -17.02 -1.91
N SER A 479 -19.41 -17.04 -2.38
CA SER A 479 -19.07 -16.86 -3.81
C SER A 479 -19.60 -15.55 -4.40
N MET A 480 -19.48 -14.46 -3.62
CA MET A 480 -19.89 -13.13 -4.05
C MET A 480 -18.67 -12.24 -4.35
N ALA A 481 -18.92 -11.14 -5.06
CA ALA A 481 -17.94 -10.11 -5.33
C ALA A 481 -18.53 -8.70 -5.09
N ILE A 482 -17.72 -7.79 -4.58
CA ILE A 482 -18.06 -6.37 -4.48
C ILE A 482 -17.53 -5.66 -5.71
N ILE A 483 -18.41 -5.06 -6.51
CA ILE A 483 -18.05 -4.11 -7.56
C ILE A 483 -18.28 -2.69 -7.05
N SER A 484 -17.29 -1.82 -7.21
CA SER A 484 -17.30 -0.46 -6.68
C SER A 484 -16.98 0.54 -7.77
N LEU A 485 -17.82 1.57 -7.89
CA LEU A 485 -17.57 2.75 -8.70
C LEU A 485 -16.97 3.83 -7.80
N VAL A 486 -15.77 4.28 -8.13
CA VAL A 486 -15.00 5.25 -7.33
C VAL A 486 -14.80 6.54 -8.12
N GLY A 487 -15.00 7.68 -7.49
CA GLY A 487 -14.67 8.97 -8.06
C GLY A 487 -15.03 10.15 -7.15
N ARG A 488 -14.40 11.30 -7.37
CA ARG A 488 -14.70 12.48 -6.56
C ARG A 488 -16.13 12.98 -6.74
N GLU A 489 -16.82 13.27 -5.63
CA GLU A 489 -18.16 13.86 -5.61
C GLU A 489 -19.21 13.06 -6.41
N LEU A 490 -19.15 11.73 -6.41
CA LEU A 490 -20.18 10.85 -7.01
C LEU A 490 -21.58 11.20 -6.51
N ARG A 491 -21.71 11.61 -5.25
CA ARG A 491 -22.98 12.08 -4.69
C ARG A 491 -23.57 13.30 -5.43
N SER A 492 -22.72 14.18 -5.96
CA SER A 492 -23.13 15.34 -6.75
C SER A 492 -23.39 15.00 -8.23
N MET A 493 -22.96 13.83 -8.70
CA MET A 493 -23.18 13.36 -10.06
C MET A 493 -24.58 12.74 -10.19
N VAL A 494 -25.60 13.59 -10.27
CA VAL A 494 -27.00 13.15 -10.40
C VAL A 494 -27.15 12.16 -11.56
N GLY A 495 -27.78 11.02 -11.29
CA GLY A 495 -28.00 9.95 -12.26
C GLY A 495 -26.86 8.94 -12.38
N ILE A 496 -25.69 9.15 -11.73
CA ILE A 496 -24.58 8.17 -11.84
C ILE A 496 -24.93 6.82 -11.22
N SER A 497 -25.53 6.81 -10.02
CA SER A 497 -25.96 5.56 -9.37
C SER A 497 -27.00 4.83 -10.22
N GLY A 498 -27.96 5.58 -10.80
CA GLY A 498 -28.98 5.02 -11.69
C GLY A 498 -28.37 4.39 -12.95
N ARG A 499 -27.40 5.05 -13.58
CA ARG A 499 -26.67 4.47 -14.72
C ARG A 499 -25.84 3.26 -14.33
N PHE A 500 -25.10 3.33 -13.22
CA PHE A 500 -24.29 2.22 -12.74
C PHE A 500 -25.12 0.95 -12.49
N LEU A 501 -26.22 1.08 -11.75
CA LEU A 501 -27.13 -0.04 -11.47
C LEU A 501 -27.91 -0.45 -12.73
N GLY A 502 -28.31 0.50 -13.57
CA GLY A 502 -29.00 0.25 -14.83
C GLY A 502 -28.17 -0.60 -15.79
N VAL A 503 -26.88 -0.28 -15.95
CA VAL A 503 -25.94 -1.05 -16.78
C VAL A 503 -25.83 -2.52 -16.32
N LEU A 504 -25.77 -2.75 -15.00
CA LEU A 504 -25.76 -4.12 -14.47
C LEU A 504 -27.09 -4.84 -14.75
N GLY A 505 -28.21 -4.16 -14.56
CA GLY A 505 -29.55 -4.71 -14.80
C GLY A 505 -29.85 -5.00 -16.27
N GLU A 506 -29.42 -4.13 -17.20
CA GLU A 506 -29.57 -4.31 -18.65
C GLU A 506 -28.82 -5.55 -19.15
N GLU A 507 -27.70 -5.89 -18.52
CA GLU A 507 -26.96 -7.12 -18.77
C GLU A 507 -27.50 -8.33 -17.98
N GLY A 508 -28.57 -8.18 -17.20
CA GLY A 508 -29.12 -9.27 -16.39
C GLY A 508 -28.19 -9.72 -15.26
N ILE A 509 -27.29 -8.86 -14.78
CA ILE A 509 -26.43 -9.14 -13.63
C ILE A 509 -27.23 -8.81 -12.37
N ASN A 510 -27.58 -9.84 -11.61
CA ASN A 510 -28.35 -9.67 -10.39
C ASN A 510 -27.52 -8.99 -9.28
N ILE A 511 -28.16 -8.10 -8.53
CA ILE A 511 -27.54 -7.34 -7.45
C ILE A 511 -28.10 -7.82 -6.11
N GLU A 512 -27.24 -8.37 -5.27
CA GLU A 512 -27.61 -8.89 -3.94
C GLU A 512 -27.70 -7.78 -2.91
N MET A 513 -26.75 -6.84 -2.95
CA MET A 513 -26.66 -5.75 -1.97
C MET A 513 -26.19 -4.48 -2.66
N ILE A 514 -26.73 -3.34 -2.23
CA ILE A 514 -26.25 -2.01 -2.61
C ILE A 514 -25.81 -1.28 -1.34
N SER A 515 -24.67 -0.60 -1.41
CA SER A 515 -24.19 0.26 -0.34
C SER A 515 -23.69 1.58 -0.92
N GLN A 516 -24.30 2.67 -0.49
CA GLN A 516 -23.83 4.03 -0.75
C GLN A 516 -23.81 4.78 0.57
N GLY A 517 -22.61 5.00 1.11
CA GLY A 517 -22.41 5.65 2.40
C GLY A 517 -22.48 7.18 2.34
N ALA A 518 -22.12 7.81 3.47
CA ALA A 518 -21.94 9.26 3.57
C ALA A 518 -20.68 9.78 2.83
N SER A 519 -19.79 8.86 2.44
CA SER A 519 -18.66 9.12 1.56
C SER A 519 -19.18 9.52 0.18
N GLU A 520 -18.72 10.66 -0.33
CA GLU A 520 -19.12 11.15 -1.66
C GLU A 520 -18.28 10.51 -2.77
N ILE A 521 -17.56 9.42 -2.47
CA ILE A 521 -16.45 8.94 -3.30
C ILE A 521 -16.69 7.53 -3.85
N ASN A 522 -17.60 6.76 -3.26
CA ASN A 522 -17.79 5.35 -3.61
C ASN A 522 -19.28 4.97 -3.65
N ILE A 523 -19.66 4.16 -4.65
CA ILE A 523 -20.91 3.43 -4.74
C ILE A 523 -20.56 1.97 -4.98
N SER A 524 -20.97 1.08 -4.08
CA SER A 524 -20.66 -0.35 -4.17
C SER A 524 -21.92 -1.19 -4.26
N CYS A 525 -21.83 -2.30 -4.98
CA CYS A 525 -22.82 -3.35 -4.92
C CYS A 525 -22.19 -4.73 -4.90
N VAL A 526 -22.92 -5.70 -4.34
CA VAL A 526 -22.51 -7.10 -4.25
C VAL A 526 -23.24 -7.88 -5.33
N ILE A 527 -22.49 -8.66 -6.10
CA ILE A 527 -22.95 -9.48 -7.22
C ILE A 527 -22.36 -10.89 -7.10
N ASP A 528 -22.88 -11.84 -7.88
CA ASP A 528 -22.29 -13.18 -7.98
C ASP A 528 -20.84 -13.09 -8.49
N GLU A 529 -19.93 -13.84 -7.87
CA GLU A 529 -18.51 -13.85 -8.24
C GLU A 529 -18.26 -14.37 -9.68
N ALA A 530 -19.13 -15.23 -10.20
CA ALA A 530 -19.06 -15.70 -11.58
C ALA A 530 -19.24 -14.55 -12.58
N GLU A 531 -20.12 -13.60 -12.28
CA GLU A 531 -20.40 -12.43 -13.13
C GLU A 531 -19.36 -11.31 -12.98
N ALA A 532 -18.45 -11.40 -12.02
CA ALA A 532 -17.53 -10.34 -11.67
C ALA A 532 -16.71 -9.76 -12.85
N ASN A 533 -16.16 -10.61 -13.72
CA ASN A 533 -15.38 -10.13 -14.87
C ASN A 533 -16.27 -9.43 -15.92
N ARG A 534 -17.48 -9.95 -16.12
CA ARG A 534 -18.46 -9.38 -17.05
C ARG A 534 -18.96 -8.04 -16.54
N ALA A 535 -19.36 -7.97 -15.27
CA ALA A 535 -19.77 -6.74 -14.60
C ALA A 535 -18.69 -5.65 -14.72
N LEU A 536 -17.44 -5.98 -14.42
CA LEU A 536 -16.32 -5.05 -14.52
C LEU A 536 -16.15 -4.50 -15.95
N ASN A 537 -16.20 -5.36 -16.97
CA ASN A 537 -16.06 -4.97 -18.37
C ASN A 537 -17.24 -4.11 -18.85
N VAL A 538 -18.48 -4.52 -18.56
CA VAL A 538 -19.67 -3.81 -19.02
C VAL A 538 -19.75 -2.43 -18.35
N VAL A 539 -19.53 -2.35 -17.04
CA VAL A 539 -19.52 -1.07 -16.31
C VAL A 539 -18.42 -0.17 -16.84
N HIS A 540 -17.21 -0.70 -17.06
CA HIS A 540 -16.11 0.09 -17.62
C HIS A 540 -16.45 0.61 -19.02
N THR A 541 -16.96 -0.25 -19.90
CA THR A 541 -17.31 0.13 -21.28
C THR A 541 -18.40 1.21 -21.27
N ASN A 542 -19.50 1.00 -20.54
CA ASN A 542 -20.63 1.93 -20.53
C ASN A 542 -20.33 3.28 -19.85
N LEU A 543 -19.49 3.29 -18.80
CA LEU A 543 -19.22 4.51 -18.04
C LEU A 543 -17.92 5.23 -18.42
N PHE A 544 -16.99 4.58 -19.13
CA PHE A 544 -15.66 5.13 -19.41
C PHE A 544 -15.30 5.19 -20.91
N THR A 545 -15.88 4.37 -21.79
CA THR A 545 -15.51 4.39 -23.23
C THR A 545 -16.46 5.15 -24.14
N PHE A 546 -17.75 5.29 -23.81
CA PHE A 546 -18.73 5.96 -24.68
C PHE A 546 -18.97 7.44 -24.38
N LEU A 547 -18.17 8.06 -23.50
CA LEU A 547 -18.32 9.46 -23.09
C LEU A 547 -17.31 10.41 -23.76
N ASP A 548 -16.74 10.05 -24.92
CA ASP A 548 -15.88 10.98 -25.67
C ASP A 548 -16.70 12.03 -26.44
#